data_AF-A0A423JXJ5-F1
#
_entry.id   AF-A0A423JXJ5-F1
#
_cell.length_a   1.000
_cell.length_b   1.000
_cell.length_c   1.000
_cell.angle_alpha   90.00
_cell.angle_beta   90.00
_cell.angle_gamma   90.00
#
_symmetry.space_group_name_H-M   'P 1'
#
loop_
_entity.id
_entity.type
_entity.pdbx_description
1 polymer ?
#
loop_
_entity_poly.entity_id
_entity_poly.type
_entity_poly.pdbx_seq_one_letter_code
_entity_poly.pdbx_strand_id
1 'polypeptide(L)'
;MVTLDEISQLFYGAGDETPGWEGSQEDLISLVKTAFPGKAFCVVRQWILIDLTVTPDEKEKLTNLGLLPMTLFAHEVVLDSKGRFQPTMWVRGNFGKSFTEGCMFETKNTVYLLWGSGQRKEATVGAAFSMSAG
;
A
#
# COMPACT_ATOMS: atom_id res chain seq x y z
N MET A 1 -6.88 6.04 -22.02
CA MET A 1 -7.33 7.12 -21.11
C MET A 1 -8.03 6.43 -19.97
N VAL A 2 -7.67 6.74 -18.72
CA VAL A 2 -8.30 6.12 -17.55
C VAL A 2 -9.72 6.68 -17.40
N THR A 3 -10.71 5.83 -17.20
CA THR A 3 -12.11 6.23 -17.03
C THR A 3 -12.49 6.35 -15.55
N LEU A 4 -13.57 7.10 -15.27
CA LEU A 4 -14.11 7.20 -13.90
C LEU A 4 -14.62 5.86 -13.38
N ASP A 5 -15.16 5.00 -14.26
CA ASP A 5 -15.62 3.67 -13.88
C ASP A 5 -14.44 2.79 -13.44
N GLU A 6 -13.32 2.78 -14.20
CA GLU A 6 -12.10 2.07 -13.81
C GLU A 6 -11.56 2.53 -12.45
N ILE A 7 -11.56 3.84 -12.20
CA ILE A 7 -11.14 4.43 -10.91
C ILE A 7 -12.10 4.00 -9.80
N SER A 8 -13.41 4.05 -10.05
CA SER A 8 -14.43 3.67 -9.08
C SER A 8 -14.32 2.18 -8.72
N GLN A 9 -14.17 1.29 -9.71
CA GLN A 9 -14.00 -0.14 -9.47
C GLN A 9 -12.71 -0.44 -8.69
N LEU A 10 -11.61 0.27 -9.00
CA LEU A 10 -10.35 0.11 -8.29
C LEU A 10 -10.47 0.47 -6.81
N PHE A 11 -11.02 1.63 -6.47
CA PHE A 11 -11.00 2.11 -5.08
C PHE A 11 -12.23 1.71 -4.25
N TYR A 12 -13.36 1.42 -4.89
CA TYR A 12 -14.63 1.15 -4.20
C TYR A 12 -15.32 -0.15 -4.64
N GLY A 13 -14.89 -0.76 -5.76
CA GLY A 13 -15.42 -2.04 -6.22
C GLY A 13 -14.98 -3.22 -5.34
N ALA A 14 -15.52 -4.40 -5.61
CA ALA A 14 -15.03 -5.63 -4.99
C ALA A 14 -13.61 -5.96 -5.48
N GLY A 15 -12.84 -6.65 -4.64
CA GLY A 15 -11.53 -7.20 -4.97
C GLY A 15 -11.30 -8.49 -4.20
N ASP A 16 -10.18 -9.16 -4.44
CA ASP A 16 -9.86 -10.40 -3.75
C ASP A 16 -9.52 -10.09 -2.29
N GLU A 17 -10.30 -10.66 -1.36
CA GLU A 17 -10.02 -10.51 0.07
C GLU A 17 -8.62 -11.05 0.38
N THR A 18 -7.80 -10.20 0.99
CA THR A 18 -6.43 -10.53 1.35
C THR A 18 -6.26 -10.33 2.85
N PRO A 19 -5.83 -11.36 3.60
CA PRO A 19 -5.61 -11.22 5.03
C PRO A 19 -4.45 -10.27 5.29
N GLY A 20 -4.58 -9.46 6.34
CA GLY A 20 -3.51 -8.60 6.85
C GLY A 20 -3.03 -9.12 8.21
N TRP A 21 -2.64 -8.19 9.07
CA TRP A 21 -2.36 -8.49 10.47
C TRP A 21 -3.66 -8.60 11.28
N GLU A 22 -3.92 -9.75 11.89
CA GLU A 22 -5.12 -9.97 12.71
C GLU A 22 -4.89 -9.76 14.22
N GLY A 23 -3.65 -9.48 14.64
CA GLY A 23 -3.29 -9.24 16.04
C GLY A 23 -3.50 -7.79 16.50
N SER A 24 -2.90 -7.46 17.65
CA SER A 24 -2.95 -6.10 18.21
C SER A 24 -2.11 -5.11 17.40
N GLN A 25 -2.44 -3.82 17.52
CA GLN A 25 -1.63 -2.76 16.91
C GLN A 25 -0.23 -2.71 17.52
N GLU A 26 -0.13 -2.92 18.82
CA GLU A 26 1.11 -2.86 19.58
C GLU A 26 2.11 -3.91 19.11
N ASP A 27 1.64 -5.14 18.85
CA ASP A 27 2.46 -6.22 18.31
C ASP A 27 2.93 -5.91 16.89
N LEU A 28 2.03 -5.39 16.03
CA LEU A 28 2.36 -4.98 14.67
C LEU A 28 3.42 -3.87 14.64
N ILE A 29 3.31 -2.89 15.52
CA ILE A 29 4.29 -1.82 15.69
C ILE A 29 5.63 -2.38 16.21
N SER A 30 5.60 -3.34 17.12
CA SER A 30 6.82 -3.98 17.65
C SER A 30 7.54 -4.79 16.56
N LEU A 31 6.77 -5.47 15.72
CA LEU A 31 7.28 -6.23 14.58
C LEU A 31 7.97 -5.32 13.56
N VAL A 32 7.35 -4.20 13.15
CA VAL A 32 7.99 -3.30 12.18
C VAL A 32 9.25 -2.64 12.73
N LYS A 33 9.27 -2.30 14.02
CA LYS A 33 10.46 -1.69 14.65
C LYS A 33 11.66 -2.64 14.65
N THR A 34 11.39 -3.94 14.71
CA THR A 34 12.41 -4.99 14.63
C THR A 34 12.86 -5.22 13.18
N ALA A 35 11.91 -5.33 12.25
CA ALA A 35 12.20 -5.62 10.84
C ALA A 35 12.80 -4.42 10.08
N PHE A 36 12.39 -3.20 10.41
CA PHE A 36 12.81 -1.95 9.76
C PHE A 36 13.24 -0.88 10.79
N PRO A 37 14.36 -1.08 11.51
CA PRO A 37 14.78 -0.18 12.57
C PRO A 37 14.94 1.27 12.10
N GLY A 38 14.27 2.20 12.79
CA GLY A 38 14.35 3.65 12.52
C GLY A 38 13.58 4.15 11.30
N LYS A 39 12.98 3.26 10.50
CA LYS A 39 12.17 3.66 9.34
C LYS A 39 10.79 4.16 9.78
N ALA A 40 10.24 5.13 9.07
CA ALA A 40 8.88 5.60 9.33
C ALA A 40 7.86 4.52 8.96
N PHE A 41 6.74 4.47 9.67
CA PHE A 41 5.65 3.54 9.38
C PHE A 41 4.28 4.19 9.52
N CYS A 42 3.30 3.65 8.79
CA CYS A 42 1.89 4.00 8.91
C CYS A 42 1.09 2.73 9.19
N VAL A 43 0.33 2.68 10.28
CA VAL A 43 -0.72 1.67 10.48
C VAL A 43 -1.93 2.09 9.67
N VAL A 44 -2.42 1.20 8.82
CA VAL A 44 -3.56 1.47 7.93
C VAL A 44 -4.60 0.37 8.00
N ARG A 45 -5.85 0.74 7.75
CA ARG A 45 -7.01 -0.15 7.64
C ARG A 45 -7.69 0.07 6.30
N GLN A 46 -8.59 -0.86 5.94
CA GLN A 46 -9.36 -0.78 4.69
C GLN A 46 -8.41 -0.54 3.49
N TRP A 47 -7.38 -1.38 3.42
CA TRP A 47 -6.27 -1.24 2.50
C TRP A 47 -6.50 -2.07 1.24
N ILE A 48 -5.88 -1.63 0.15
CA ILE A 48 -5.91 -2.26 -1.16
C ILE A 48 -4.46 -2.35 -1.65
N LEU A 49 -3.94 -3.57 -1.78
CA LEU A 49 -2.72 -3.83 -2.55
C LEU A 49 -3.08 -3.83 -4.03
N ILE A 50 -2.37 -3.02 -4.81
CA ILE A 50 -2.65 -2.83 -6.23
C ILE A 50 -1.45 -3.34 -7.02
N ASP A 51 -1.60 -4.52 -7.65
CA ASP A 51 -0.66 -5.02 -8.63
C ASP A 51 -0.78 -4.20 -9.92
N LEU A 52 0.36 -3.68 -10.38
CA LEU A 52 0.40 -2.80 -11.54
C LEU A 52 0.59 -3.59 -12.81
N THR A 53 -0.36 -3.47 -13.74
CA THR A 53 -0.20 -3.98 -15.10
C THR A 53 0.85 -3.14 -15.81
N VAL A 54 2.04 -3.71 -16.00
CA VAL A 54 3.19 -3.09 -16.64
C VAL A 54 3.74 -3.98 -17.75
N THR A 55 4.38 -3.37 -18.74
CA THR A 55 5.09 -4.09 -19.80
C THR A 55 6.35 -4.77 -19.26
N PRO A 56 6.92 -5.77 -19.97
CA PRO A 56 8.17 -6.41 -19.57
C PRO A 56 9.32 -5.41 -19.35
N ASP A 57 9.47 -4.42 -20.24
CA ASP A 57 10.51 -3.39 -20.14
C ASP A 57 10.33 -2.50 -18.90
N GLU A 58 9.09 -2.14 -18.57
CA GLU A 58 8.78 -1.38 -17.35
C GLU A 58 9.03 -2.21 -16.09
N LYS A 59 8.67 -3.49 -16.11
CA LYS A 59 8.96 -4.43 -15.02
C LYS A 59 10.47 -4.56 -14.80
N GLU A 60 11.25 -4.67 -15.87
CA GLU A 60 12.72 -4.72 -15.80
C GLU A 60 13.28 -3.43 -15.19
N LYS A 61 12.80 -2.25 -15.64
CA LYS A 61 13.19 -0.96 -15.06
C LYS A 61 12.89 -0.88 -13.57
N LEU A 62 11.69 -1.27 -13.14
CA LEU A 62 11.32 -1.30 -11.73
C LEU A 62 12.23 -2.25 -10.93
N THR A 63 12.48 -3.44 -11.46
CA THR A 63 13.36 -4.44 -10.84
C THR A 63 14.79 -3.91 -10.66
N ASN A 64 15.34 -3.26 -11.69
CA ASN A 64 16.67 -2.65 -11.64
C ASN A 64 16.76 -1.49 -10.62
N LEU A 65 15.63 -0.86 -10.30
CA LEU A 65 15.51 0.15 -9.24
C LEU A 65 15.22 -0.44 -7.85
N GLY A 66 15.09 -1.77 -7.74
CA GLY A 66 14.70 -2.45 -6.50
C GLY A 66 13.26 -2.14 -6.08
N LEU A 67 12.37 -1.96 -7.06
CA LEU A 67 10.95 -1.68 -6.88
C LEU A 67 10.09 -2.84 -7.39
N LEU A 68 8.94 -2.99 -6.74
CA LEU A 68 7.86 -3.88 -7.14
C LEU A 68 6.91 -3.14 -8.08
N PRO A 69 6.33 -3.82 -9.09
CA PRO A 69 5.21 -3.32 -9.86
C PRO A 69 3.92 -3.41 -9.03
N MET A 70 3.92 -2.77 -7.86
CA MET A 70 2.82 -2.78 -6.90
C MET A 70 2.79 -1.45 -6.17
N THR A 71 1.60 -0.98 -5.83
CA THR A 71 1.39 0.14 -4.90
C THR A 71 0.32 -0.20 -3.88
N LEU A 72 0.09 0.72 -2.95
CA LEU A 72 -0.89 0.56 -1.88
C LEU A 72 -1.83 1.76 -1.89
N PHE A 73 -3.11 1.50 -1.66
CA PHE A 73 -4.07 2.51 -1.25
C PHE A 73 -4.66 2.08 0.10
N ALA A 74 -4.94 3.02 1.00
CA ALA A 74 -5.71 2.74 2.20
C ALA A 74 -6.72 3.85 2.45
N HIS A 75 -7.97 3.46 2.71
CA HIS A 75 -9.03 4.41 3.04
C HIS A 75 -8.84 5.02 4.42
N GLU A 76 -8.07 4.38 5.29
CA GLU A 76 -7.91 4.82 6.67
C GLU A 76 -6.45 4.68 7.14
N VAL A 77 -5.84 5.80 7.49
CA VAL A 77 -4.66 5.86 8.36
C VAL A 77 -5.14 5.81 9.81
N VAL A 78 -4.63 4.84 10.55
CA VAL A 78 -4.87 4.72 12.00
C VAL A 78 -3.81 5.50 12.76
N LEU A 79 -2.54 5.35 12.36
CA LEU A 79 -1.40 6.01 12.99
C LEU A 79 -0.28 6.20 11.97
N ASP A 80 0.32 7.40 11.92
CA ASP A 80 1.58 7.65 11.23
C ASP A 80 2.67 8.00 12.24
N SER A 81 3.77 7.24 12.24
CA SER A 81 4.88 7.43 13.16
C SER A 81 5.55 8.80 13.05
N LYS A 82 5.33 9.51 11.93
CA LYS A 82 5.87 10.85 11.68
C LYS A 82 4.81 11.97 11.73
N GLY A 83 3.55 11.65 12.01
CA GLY A 83 2.46 12.63 12.12
C GLY A 83 2.19 13.44 10.84
N ARG A 84 2.51 12.89 9.66
CA ARG A 84 2.25 13.51 8.35
C ARG A 84 0.77 13.41 7.96
N PHE A 85 0.12 12.34 8.38
CA PHE A 85 -1.30 12.08 8.16
C PHE A 85 -2.04 12.05 9.49
N GLN A 86 -3.23 12.67 9.52
CA GLN A 86 -4.12 12.57 10.66
C GLN A 86 -4.88 11.24 10.62
N PRO A 87 -5.32 10.69 11.78
CA PRO A 87 -6.20 9.53 11.80
C PRO A 87 -7.42 9.74 10.90
N THR A 88 -7.93 8.67 10.28
CA THR A 88 -9.06 8.66 9.33
C THR A 88 -8.81 9.28 7.95
N MET A 89 -7.65 9.90 7.72
CA MET A 89 -7.26 10.30 6.36
C MET A 89 -6.96 9.06 5.52
N TRP A 90 -7.23 9.14 4.22
CA TRP A 90 -6.77 8.14 3.27
C TRP A 90 -5.30 8.38 2.90
N VAL A 91 -4.63 7.35 2.40
CA VAL A 91 -3.26 7.47 1.89
C VAL A 91 -3.06 6.57 0.68
N ARG A 92 -2.23 7.04 -0.25
CA ARG A 92 -1.75 6.27 -1.38
C ARG A 92 -0.23 6.21 -1.34
N GLY A 93 0.31 5.00 -1.35
CA GLY A 93 1.73 4.76 -1.40
C GLY A 93 2.33 5.11 -2.76
N ASN A 94 3.65 5.08 -2.82
CA ASN A 94 4.38 5.03 -4.09
C ASN A 94 4.60 3.55 -4.48
N PHE A 95 5.44 3.28 -5.48
CA PHE A 95 5.89 1.92 -5.79
C PHE A 95 6.48 1.24 -4.54
N GLY A 96 6.11 -0.01 -4.35
CA GLY A 96 6.65 -0.86 -3.30
C GLY A 96 8.13 -1.16 -3.56
N LYS A 97 8.86 -1.42 -2.48
CA LYS A 97 10.21 -2.00 -2.49
C LYS A 97 10.17 -3.46 -2.10
N SER A 98 9.33 -3.79 -1.12
CA SER A 98 9.12 -5.15 -0.64
C SER A 98 7.71 -5.28 -0.05
N PHE A 99 7.21 -6.52 -0.02
CA PHE A 99 6.02 -6.89 0.73
C PHE A 99 6.38 -8.13 1.54
N THR A 100 6.40 -8.00 2.87
CA THR A 100 6.94 -9.02 3.78
C THR A 100 5.93 -9.36 4.86
N GLU A 101 6.02 -10.58 5.41
CA GLU A 101 5.17 -11.07 6.52
C GLU A 101 3.65 -10.97 6.25
N GLY A 102 3.24 -10.85 4.99
CA GLY A 102 1.83 -10.67 4.59
C GLY A 102 1.17 -9.37 5.08
N CYS A 103 1.88 -8.51 5.81
CA CYS A 103 1.28 -7.34 6.45
C CYS A 103 2.16 -6.07 6.39
N MET A 104 3.35 -6.13 5.80
CA MET A 104 4.25 -4.98 5.69
C MET A 104 4.53 -4.64 4.24
N PHE A 105 3.98 -3.52 3.77
CA PHE A 105 4.25 -2.99 2.44
C PHE A 105 5.28 -1.85 2.54
N GLU A 106 6.53 -2.14 2.18
CA GLU A 106 7.63 -1.18 2.24
C GLU A 106 7.65 -0.30 0.99
N THR A 107 7.75 1.01 1.18
CA THR A 107 8.16 1.97 0.13
C THR A 107 9.53 2.54 0.45
N LYS A 108 10.06 3.47 -0.36
CA LYS A 108 11.37 4.11 -0.10
C LYS A 108 11.48 4.66 1.34
N ASN A 109 10.48 5.40 1.80
CA ASN A 109 10.56 6.16 3.06
C ASN A 109 9.65 5.63 4.18
N THR A 110 8.62 4.85 3.85
CA THR A 110 7.59 4.43 4.81
C THR A 110 7.28 2.95 4.65
N VAL A 111 7.07 2.24 5.76
CA VAL A 111 6.45 0.91 5.78
C VAL A 111 4.98 1.06 6.15
N TYR A 112 4.09 0.60 5.29
CA TYR A 112 2.66 0.56 5.60
C TYR A 112 2.32 -0.78 6.24
N LEU A 113 1.70 -0.73 7.41
CA LEU A 113 1.32 -1.88 8.21
C LEU A 113 -0.16 -2.13 7.99
N LEU A 114 -0.45 -3.26 7.34
CA LEU A 114 -1.77 -3.65 6.89
C LEU A 114 -2.52 -4.30 8.06
N TRP A 115 -3.35 -3.52 8.76
CA TRP A 115 -4.07 -4.00 9.94
C TRP A 115 -5.49 -4.43 9.57
N GLY A 116 -5.84 -5.69 9.89
CA GLY A 116 -7.05 -6.38 9.46
C GLY A 116 -7.03 -6.77 7.98
N SER A 117 -8.05 -7.48 7.53
CA SER A 117 -8.27 -7.80 6.12
C SER A 117 -8.35 -6.56 5.23
N GLY A 118 -7.86 -6.71 4.01
CA GLY A 118 -7.99 -5.75 2.93
C GLY A 118 -8.30 -6.44 1.61
N GLN A 119 -7.93 -5.79 0.52
CA GLN A 119 -8.15 -6.30 -0.82
C GLN A 119 -6.87 -6.32 -1.63
N ARG A 120 -6.82 -7.19 -2.64
CA ARG A 120 -5.82 -7.16 -3.70
C ARG A 120 -6.51 -7.02 -5.04
N LYS A 121 -5.98 -6.13 -5.88
CA LYS A 121 -6.55 -5.78 -7.18
C LYS A 121 -5.45 -5.54 -8.21
N GLU A 122 -5.81 -5.66 -9.47
CA GLU A 122 -4.94 -5.28 -10.59
C GLU A 122 -5.40 -3.94 -11.19
N ALA A 123 -4.45 -3.10 -11.59
CA ALA A 123 -4.75 -1.86 -12.29
C ALA A 123 -3.59 -1.37 -13.16
N THR A 124 -3.90 -0.54 -14.15
CA THR A 124 -2.85 0.21 -14.86
C THR A 124 -2.18 1.22 -13.93
N VAL A 125 -0.93 1.59 -14.22
CA VAL A 125 -0.21 2.65 -13.49
C VAL A 125 -1.00 3.96 -13.48
N GLY A 126 -1.63 4.31 -14.60
CA GLY A 126 -2.46 5.52 -14.69
C GLY A 126 -3.64 5.51 -13.71
N ALA A 127 -4.35 4.39 -13.62
CA ALA A 127 -5.50 4.27 -12.71
C ALA A 127 -5.06 4.28 -11.24
N ALA A 128 -4.03 3.53 -10.90
CA ALA A 128 -3.50 3.45 -9.53
C ALA A 128 -2.92 4.78 -9.01
N PHE A 129 -2.49 5.68 -9.91
CA PHE A 129 -1.92 6.98 -9.57
C PHE A 129 -2.85 8.16 -9.98
N SER A 130 -4.13 7.87 -10.30
CA SER A 130 -5.11 8.87 -10.75
C SER A 130 -5.56 9.83 -9.66
N MET A 131 -5.50 9.42 -8.39
CA MET A 131 -5.78 10.28 -7.24
C MET A 131 -4.52 11.08 -6.87
N SER A 132 -4.67 12.40 -6.74
CA SER A 132 -3.59 13.28 -6.26
C SER A 132 -3.16 12.84 -4.86
N ALA A 133 -1.88 12.52 -4.67
CA ALA A 133 -1.35 12.26 -3.32
C ALA A 133 -1.60 13.51 -2.45
N GLY A 134 -2.25 13.31 -1.30
CA GLY A 134 -2.42 14.36 -0.29
C GLY A 134 -1.10 14.80 0.32
#